data_AF-A0A350QNQ8-F1
#
_entry.id   AF-A0A350QNQ8-F1
#
_cell.length_a   1.000
_cell.length_b   1.000
_cell.length_c   1.000
_cell.angle_alpha   90.00
_cell.angle_beta   90.00
_cell.angle_gamma   90.00
#
_symmetry.space_group_name_H-M   'P 1'
#
loop_
_entity.id
_entity.type
_entity.pdbx_description
1 polymer ?
#
loop_
_entity_poly.entity_id
_entity_poly.type
_entity_poly.pdbx_seq_one_letter_code
_entity_poly.pdbx_strand_id
1 'polypeptide(L)' 'MLADELRAAFKRLDGQRAVRINFAAGITLEVTKALLIPVEDDGLLKLTDGEREYVVNPGGVAWIEIELPVAP' A
#
# COMPACT_ATOMS: atom_id res chain seq x y z
N MET A 1 12.20 -1.20 4.10
CA MET A 1 11.32 -0.51 5.08
C MET A 1 10.73 -1.55 6.01
N LEU A 2 10.42 -1.17 7.25
CA LEU A 2 9.72 -2.05 8.20
C LEU A 2 8.22 -2.11 7.90
N ALA A 3 7.58 -3.22 8.28
CA ALA A 3 6.14 -3.41 8.07
C ALA A 3 5.31 -2.29 8.71
N ASP A 4 5.69 -1.87 9.93
CA ASP A 4 4.94 -0.85 10.68
C ASP A 4 5.11 0.56 10.11
N GLU A 5 6.26 0.87 9.51
CA GLU A 5 6.48 2.13 8.79
C GLU A 5 5.57 2.21 7.55
N LEU A 6 5.49 1.11 6.78
CA LEU A 6 4.60 1.03 5.63
C LEU A 6 3.13 1.10 6.05
N ARG A 7 2.73 0.40 7.12
CA ARG A 7 1.37 0.52 7.67
C ARG A 7 1.05 1.96 8.05
N ALA A 8 1.97 2.66 8.71
CA ALA A 8 1.76 4.05 9.10
C ALA A 8 1.57 4.95 7.87
N ALA A 9 2.35 4.75 6.81
CA ALA A 9 2.16 5.49 5.56
C ALA A 9 0.84 5.15 4.86
N PHE A 10 0.48 3.86 4.79
CA PHE A 10 -0.73 3.37 4.13
C PHE A 10 -2.03 3.72 4.85
N LYS A 11 -2.00 4.20 6.10
CA LYS A 11 -3.17 4.81 6.74
C LYS A 11 -3.72 6.02 5.98
N ARG A 12 -2.95 6.61 5.06
CA ARG A 12 -3.41 7.69 4.17
C ARG A 12 -4.28 7.18 3.02
N LEU A 13 -4.38 5.87 2.80
CA LEU A 13 -5.17 5.27 1.74
C LEU A 13 -6.63 5.17 2.18
N ASP A 14 -7.48 5.93 1.52
CA ASP A 14 -8.87 6.21 1.90
C ASP A 14 -9.88 5.71 0.85
N GLY A 15 -9.44 4.85 -0.09
CA GLY A 15 -10.26 4.37 -1.19
C GLY A 15 -10.43 5.37 -2.34
N GLN A 16 -9.84 6.56 -2.23
CA GLN A 16 -9.87 7.58 -3.30
C GLN A 16 -8.50 7.76 -3.96
N ARG A 17 -7.41 7.42 -3.25
CA ARG A 17 -6.03 7.59 -3.71
C ARG A 17 -5.49 6.31 -4.33
N ALA A 18 -4.68 6.44 -5.36
CA ALA A 18 -3.79 5.37 -5.77
C ALA A 18 -2.52 5.30 -4.90
N VAL A 19 -1.94 4.11 -4.80
CA VAL A 19 -0.56 3.91 -4.31
C VAL A 19 0.25 3.16 -5.35
N ARG A 20 1.46 3.65 -5.59
CA ARG A 20 2.48 2.98 -6.39
C ARG A 20 3.58 2.48 -5.47
N ILE A 21 3.84 1.18 -5.51
CA ILE A 21 4.88 0.51 -4.73
C ILE A 21 5.98 0.09 -5.70
N ASN A 22 7.20 0.57 -5.46
CA ASN A 22 8.37 0.21 -6.24
C ASN A 22 9.23 -0.74 -5.44
N PHE A 23 9.48 -1.92 -6.00
CA PHE A 23 10.28 -2.96 -5.36
C PHE A 23 11.74 -2.87 -5.78
N ALA A 24 12.65 -3.29 -4.92
CA ALA A 24 14.09 -3.29 -5.19
C ALA A 24 14.49 -4.11 -6.44
N ALA A 25 13.65 -5.06 -6.85
CA ALA A 25 13.81 -5.85 -8.06
C ALA A 25 13.44 -5.09 -9.37
N GLY A 26 13.10 -3.80 -9.29
CA GLY A 26 12.72 -2.99 -10.45
C GLY A 26 11.29 -3.21 -10.95
N ILE A 27 10.45 -3.87 -10.15
CA ILE A 27 9.03 -4.11 -10.43
C ILE A 27 8.21 -3.02 -9.73
N THR A 28 7.10 -2.62 -10.37
CA THR A 28 6.15 -1.66 -9.81
C THR A 28 4.77 -2.29 -9.69
N LEU A 29 4.11 -2.09 -8.56
CA LEU A 29 2.69 -2.40 -8.36
C LEU A 29 1.93 -1.09 -8.17
N GLU A 30 0.88 -0.88 -8.96
CA GLU A 30 -0.07 0.21 -8.77
C GLU A 30 -1.39 -0.37 -8.27
N VAL A 31 -1.88 0.15 -7.15
CA VAL A 31 -3.20 -0.18 -6.59
C VAL A 31 -4.04 1.10 -6.62
N THR A 32 -5.06 1.11 -7.47
CA THR A 32 -6.00 2.23 -7.57
C THR A 32 -7.06 2.12 -6.48
N LYS A 33 -7.64 3.25 -6.06
CA LYS A 33 -8.64 3.29 -4.97
C LYS A 33 -8.21 2.49 -3.73
N ALA A 34 -6.94 2.60 -3.39
CA ALA A 34 -6.33 1.70 -2.44
C ALA A 34 -6.88 1.93 -1.03
N LEU A 35 -7.01 0.82 -0.30
CA LEU A 35 -7.32 0.78 1.12
C LEU A 35 -6.33 -0.12 1.83
N LEU A 36 -5.92 0.29 3.03
CA LEU A 36 -5.21 -0.58 3.95
C LEU A 36 -6.19 -1.54 4.61
N ILE A 37 -5.98 -2.85 4.43
CA ILE A 37 -6.73 -3.86 5.20
C ILE A 37 -6.18 -3.83 6.64
N PRO A 38 -7.04 -3.83 7.67
CA PRO A 38 -6.62 -3.92 9.07
C PRO A 38 -5.70 -5.13 9.31
N VAL A 39 -4.87 -5.05 10.35
CA VAL A 39 -4.03 -6.19 10.73
C VAL A 39 -4.93 -7.35 11.15
N GLU A 40 -4.71 -8.50 10.54
CA GLU A 40 -5.36 -9.78 10.84
C GLU A 40 -4.37 -10.72 11.54
N ASP A 41 -4.83 -11.90 11.93
CA ASP A 41 -4.05 -12.87 12.73
C ASP A 41 -2.77 -13.36 12.04
N ASP A 42 -2.67 -13.26 10.71
CA ASP A 42 -1.48 -13.62 9.94
C ASP A 42 -0.36 -12.56 10.00
N GLY A 43 -0.65 -11.36 10.54
CA GLY A 43 0.31 -10.28 10.68
C GLY A 43 0.83 -9.72 9.35
N LEU A 44 0.21 -10.05 8.21
CA LEU A 44 0.65 -9.61 6.89
C LEU A 44 0.28 -8.14 6.64
N LEU A 45 0.95 -7.53 5.66
CA LEU A 45 0.62 -6.20 5.15
C LEU A 45 -0.23 -6.38 3.90
N LYS A 46 -1.51 -6.00 3.97
CA LYS A 46 -2.45 -6.21 2.87
C LYS A 46 -3.10 -4.91 2.44
N LEU A 47 -3.25 -4.73 1.14
CA LEU A 47 -4.02 -3.66 0.52
C LEU A 47 -5.18 -4.25 -0.27
N THR A 48 -6.19 -3.43 -0.56
CA THR A 48 -7.25 -3.78 -1.52
C THR A 48 -7.62 -2.58 -2.38
N ASP A 49 -8.07 -2.86 -3.60
CA ASP A 49 -8.75 -1.91 -4.50
C ASP A 49 -10.28 -2.08 -4.49
N GLY A 50 -10.80 -2.96 -3.63
CA GLY A 50 -12.21 -3.38 -3.56
C GLY A 50 -12.55 -4.60 -4.42
N GLU A 51 -11.67 -5.04 -5.31
CA GLU A 51 -11.84 -6.22 -6.16
C GLU A 51 -10.82 -7.33 -5.86
N ARG A 52 -9.63 -6.95 -5.40
CA ARG A 52 -8.50 -7.84 -5.12
C ARG A 52 -7.85 -7.50 -3.80
N GLU A 53 -7.21 -8.51 -3.20
CA GLU A 53 -6.27 -8.33 -2.09
C GLU A 53 -4.83 -8.43 -2.59
N TYR A 54 -3.99 -7.51 -2.11
CA TYR A 54 -2.58 -7.42 -2.46
C TYR A 54 -1.76 -7.61 -1.19
N VAL A 55 -1.09 -8.76 -1.07
CA VAL A 55 -0.18 -9.04 0.05
C VAL A 55 1.21 -8.48 -0.30
N VAL A 56 1.68 -7.53 0.49
CA VAL A 56 2.94 -6.80 0.24
C VAL A 56 4.03 -7.33 1.17
N ASN A 57 5.17 -7.76 0.60
CA ASN A 57 6.37 -8.06 1.38
C ASN A 57 7.16 -6.76 1.68
N PRO A 58 7.21 -6.28 2.94
CA PRO A 58 7.87 -5.03 3.31
C PRO A 58 9.38 -5.02 2.99
N GLY A 59 10.03 -6.19 3.07
CA GLY A 59 11.47 -6.32 2.82
C GLY A 59 11.87 -6.06 1.37
N GLY A 60 10.93 -6.18 0.42
CA GLY A 60 11.17 -5.92 -0.99
C GLY A 60 10.90 -4.49 -1.43
N VAL A 61 10.25 -3.67 -0.59
CA VAL A 61 9.82 -2.31 -0.96
C VAL A 61 11.01 -1.35 -0.90
N ALA A 62 11.31 -0.72 -2.03
CA ALA A 62 12.34 0.31 -2.15
C ALA A 62 11.80 1.71 -1.82
N TRP A 63 10.66 2.07 -2.39
CA TRP A 63 9.96 3.33 -2.11
C TRP A 63 8.48 3.25 -2.53
N ILE A 64 7.67 4.17 -2.02
CA ILE A 64 6.25 4.29 -2.33
C ILE A 64 5.89 5.71 -2.75
N GLU A 65 4.88 5.84 -3.59
CA GLU A 65 4.22 7.08 -3.94
C GLU A 65 2.73 6.92 -3.64
N ILE A 66 2.19 7.83 -2.83
CA ILE A 66 0.76 7.87 -2.50
C ILE A 66 0.21 9.15 -3.13
N GLU A 67 -0.83 9.01 -3.94
CA GLU A 67 -1.51 10.13 -4.57
C GLU A 67 -2.00 11.14 -3.52
N LEU A 68 -1.84 12.43 -3.80
CA LEU A 68 -2.36 13.47 -2.92
C LEU A 68 -3.87 13.60 -3.13
N PRO A 69 -4.65 13.92 -2.08
CA PRO A 69 -6.05 14.25 -2.25
C PRO A 69 -6.18 15.43 -3.21
N VAL A 70 -7.16 15.37 -4.12
CA VAL A 70 -7.53 16.51 -4.94
C VAL A 70 -8.02 17.60 -3.97
N ALA A 71 -7.38 18.78 -4.00
CA ALA A 71 -7.83 19.91 -3.20
C ALA A 71 -9.27 20.28 -3.63
N PRO A 72 -10.17 20.57 -2.68
CA PRO A 72 -11.54 20.97 -2.98
C PRO A 72 -11.61 22.29 -3.75
#